data_AF-A0A935BP77-F1
#
_entry.id   AF-A0A935BP77-F1
#
_cell.length_a   1.000
_cell.length_b   1.000
_cell.length_c   1.000
_cell.angle_alpha   90.00
_cell.angle_beta   90.00
_cell.angle_gamma   90.00
#
_symmetry.space_group_name_H-M   'P 1'
#
loop_
_entity.id
_entity.type
_entity.pdbx_description
1 polymer ?
#
loop_
_entity_poly.entity_id
_entity_poly.type
_entity_poly.pdbx_seq_one_letter_code
_entity_poly.pdbx_strand_id
1 'polypeptide(L)'
;MFRKQSKPWIGALAINDDHIDAHSLSINALGYSDSVIAEDFSERLRRCNRAVMRHVAPGHGRHANQPDPERVLRIGYLLPDLLEHSSLSRFVLPIFKHHDRRQFEIYGYYNHALSDRTTQSIADQTTCWQPCHDSSDIELAATIVKDKIDILIDLVGHFASNRLRVLAMKPAPVSISWFGYPGHTGLENIDYKFSDAFLDPDSPSRQAGHANTLHLAAHFCFEPPVNDTPVRELPALHNGFVTFAAFGNRYKINPHAITAWSAILNRLPDARLMIGDMNTPDQIRQILDRFGRQGIPEERLILVERKSLPEFLELHHSVDIALDTYPFTGGLTSLLGVWMGLPFITQCGDTPLQRQGAMILAHLGLESFIAHDPDQYVAKAVELASDLPALARLRQESRDRLLHSPLTDAAVVTRSAEEALRRAWRHWCRSPAPSNRPLQDF
;
A
#
# COMPACT_ATOMS: atom_id res chain seq x y z
N MET A 1 -4.56 23.81 14.52
CA MET A 1 -5.66 24.48 13.79
C MET A 1 -5.97 23.78 12.45
N PHE A 2 -6.08 22.44 12.42
CA PHE A 2 -6.39 21.64 11.21
C PHE A 2 -7.89 21.53 10.88
N ARG A 3 -8.76 22.27 11.59
CA ARG A 3 -10.23 22.23 11.39
C ARG A 3 -10.74 23.05 10.19
N LYS A 4 -9.89 23.78 9.46
CA LYS A 4 -10.33 24.76 8.43
C LYS A 4 -9.67 24.65 7.05
N GLN A 5 -8.94 23.59 6.73
CA GLN A 5 -8.92 23.16 5.33
C GLN A 5 -10.22 22.41 5.11
N SER A 6 -11.13 23.00 4.34
CA SER A 6 -12.40 22.41 3.94
C SER A 6 -12.14 20.98 3.49
N LYS A 7 -12.50 19.98 4.30
CA LYS A 7 -12.49 18.58 3.89
C LYS A 7 -13.46 18.48 2.71
N PRO A 8 -13.00 18.47 1.44
CA PRO A 8 -13.87 18.74 0.30
C PRO A 8 -14.99 17.70 0.20
N TRP A 9 -14.67 16.47 0.64
CA TRP A 9 -15.62 15.36 0.74
C TRP A 9 -16.75 15.59 1.77
N ILE A 10 -16.57 16.40 2.82
CA ILE A 10 -17.67 16.68 3.76
C ILE A 10 -18.78 17.48 3.07
N GLY A 11 -18.40 18.52 2.31
CA GLY A 11 -19.35 19.29 1.52
C GLY A 11 -20.00 18.43 0.43
N ALA A 12 -19.18 17.65 -0.30
CA ALA A 12 -19.68 16.76 -1.34
C ALA A 12 -20.68 15.73 -0.82
N LEU A 13 -20.40 15.07 0.32
CA LEU A 13 -21.30 14.07 0.92
C LEU A 13 -22.53 14.68 1.60
N ALA A 14 -22.44 15.92 2.07
CA ALA A 14 -23.61 16.64 2.58
C ALA A 14 -24.60 17.02 1.46
N ILE A 15 -24.09 17.21 0.23
CA ILE A 15 -24.88 17.53 -0.96
C ILE A 15 -25.38 16.25 -1.65
N ASN A 16 -24.50 15.26 -1.78
CA ASN A 16 -24.77 13.98 -2.43
C ASN A 16 -24.06 12.84 -1.69
N ASP A 17 -24.81 12.11 -0.87
CA ASP A 17 -24.30 10.94 -0.13
C ASP A 17 -23.91 9.77 -1.05
N ASP A 18 -24.27 9.83 -2.34
CA ASP A 18 -23.89 8.82 -3.33
C ASP A 18 -22.58 9.15 -4.06
N HIS A 19 -21.85 10.21 -3.67
CA HIS A 19 -20.59 10.58 -4.30
C HIS A 19 -19.44 9.62 -3.91
N ILE A 20 -19.23 8.57 -4.70
CA ILE A 20 -18.28 7.48 -4.41
C ILE A 20 -16.85 7.97 -4.21
N ASP A 21 -16.35 8.88 -5.05
CA ASP A 21 -14.99 9.42 -4.88
C ASP A 21 -14.83 10.19 -3.56
N ALA A 22 -15.89 10.85 -3.08
CA ALA A 22 -15.87 11.53 -1.79
C ALA A 22 -15.85 10.52 -0.63
N HIS A 23 -16.53 9.38 -0.76
CA HIS A 23 -16.38 8.26 0.18
C HIS A 23 -14.97 7.69 0.17
N SER A 24 -14.38 7.39 -0.99
CA SER A 24 -12.99 6.89 -1.08
C SER A 24 -11.99 7.88 -0.50
N LEU A 25 -12.07 9.17 -0.84
CA LEU A 25 -11.23 10.23 -0.26
C LEU A 25 -11.33 10.29 1.25
N SER A 26 -12.54 10.12 1.78
CA SER A 26 -12.75 10.17 3.22
C SER A 26 -12.26 8.92 3.96
N ILE A 27 -12.38 7.73 3.39
CA ILE A 27 -11.79 6.49 3.92
C ILE A 27 -10.28 6.63 3.95
N ASN A 28 -9.70 7.16 2.88
CA ASN A 28 -8.28 7.45 2.80
C ASN A 28 -7.86 8.46 3.88
N ALA A 29 -8.61 9.56 4.04
CA ALA A 29 -8.34 10.58 5.05
C ALA A 29 -8.43 10.06 6.50
N LEU A 30 -9.28 9.07 6.77
CA LEU A 30 -9.32 8.40 8.07
C LEU A 30 -8.00 7.66 8.37
N GLY A 31 -7.31 7.14 7.35
CA GLY A 31 -5.98 6.51 7.48
C GLY A 31 -4.90 7.46 7.99
N TYR A 32 -5.05 8.76 7.77
CA TYR A 32 -4.11 9.78 8.24
C TYR A 32 -4.53 10.43 9.56
N SER A 33 -5.67 10.03 10.14
CA SER A 33 -6.27 10.73 11.27
C SER A 33 -5.89 10.11 12.61
N ASP A 34 -5.64 10.99 13.59
CA ASP A 34 -5.04 10.69 14.89
C ASP A 34 -5.99 10.09 15.93
N SER A 35 -7.28 10.04 15.60
CA SER A 35 -8.37 9.73 16.53
C SER A 35 -9.32 8.65 16.00
N VAL A 36 -8.89 7.88 14.99
CA VAL A 36 -9.78 6.93 14.31
C VAL A 36 -9.62 5.56 14.93
N ILE A 37 -10.73 5.02 15.42
CA ILE A 37 -10.85 3.63 15.87
C ILE A 37 -11.39 2.75 14.73
N ALA A 38 -11.18 1.43 14.80
CA ALA A 38 -11.58 0.49 13.74
C ALA A 38 -13.09 0.55 13.40
N GLU A 39 -13.92 0.95 14.36
CA GLU A 39 -15.37 1.15 14.19
C GLU A 39 -15.71 2.26 13.19
N ASP A 40 -14.95 3.37 13.21
CA ASP A 40 -15.14 4.50 12.29
C ASP A 40 -14.82 4.10 10.84
N PHE A 41 -13.77 3.29 10.64
CA PHE A 41 -13.45 2.71 9.33
C PHE A 41 -14.58 1.81 8.84
N SER A 42 -15.06 0.92 9.71
CA SER A 42 -16.08 -0.07 9.36
C SER A 42 -17.42 0.58 8.96
N GLU A 43 -17.86 1.62 9.68
CA GLU A 43 -19.06 2.37 9.32
C GLU A 43 -18.88 3.15 8.01
N ARG A 44 -17.68 3.71 7.78
CA ARG A 44 -17.40 4.43 6.52
C ARG A 44 -17.42 3.52 5.30
N LEU A 45 -16.82 2.33 5.42
CA LEU A 45 -16.84 1.29 4.41
C LEU A 45 -18.27 0.84 4.10
N ARG A 46 -19.10 0.62 5.12
CA ARG A 46 -20.54 0.29 4.95
C ARG A 46 -21.31 1.36 4.20
N ARG A 47 -21.05 2.65 4.49
CA ARG A 47 -21.67 3.77 3.76
C ARG A 47 -21.24 3.82 2.31
N CYS A 48 -19.94 3.63 2.04
CA CYS A 48 -19.41 3.56 0.69
C CYS A 48 -20.08 2.42 -0.10
N ASN A 49 -20.18 1.22 0.47
CA ASN A 49 -20.89 0.10 -0.16
C ASN A 49 -22.32 0.46 -0.54
N ARG A 50 -23.11 1.01 0.40
CA ARG A 50 -24.50 1.41 0.12
C ARG A 50 -24.60 2.43 -1.02
N ALA A 51 -23.73 3.44 -1.03
CA ALA A 51 -23.69 4.47 -2.07
C ALA A 51 -23.37 3.87 -3.45
N VAL A 52 -22.37 2.98 -3.51
CA VAL A 52 -21.96 2.33 -4.76
C VAL A 52 -23.06 1.39 -5.26
N MET A 53 -23.60 0.53 -4.40
CA MET A 53 -24.57 -0.51 -4.78
C MET A 53 -25.93 0.05 -5.20
N ARG A 54 -26.33 1.26 -4.77
CA ARG A 54 -27.55 1.95 -5.27
C ARG A 54 -27.54 2.16 -6.78
N HIS A 55 -26.36 2.24 -7.39
CA HIS A 55 -26.18 2.53 -8.80
C HIS A 55 -25.93 1.26 -9.63
N VAL A 56 -25.91 0.08 -8.99
CA VAL A 56 -25.73 -1.20 -9.67
C VAL A 56 -27.11 -1.79 -9.96
N ALA A 57 -27.42 -2.04 -11.24
CA ALA A 57 -28.73 -2.58 -11.61
C ALA A 57 -28.93 -4.01 -11.08
N PRO A 58 -30.15 -4.41 -10.66
CA PRO A 58 -30.43 -5.77 -10.22
C PRO A 58 -30.14 -6.80 -11.33
N GLY A 59 -29.46 -7.91 -10.99
CA GLY A 59 -29.18 -9.01 -11.93
C GLY A 59 -27.74 -9.10 -12.44
N HIS A 60 -26.87 -8.17 -12.05
CA HIS A 60 -25.41 -8.28 -12.22
C HIS A 60 -24.86 -9.43 -11.34
N GLY A 61 -23.88 -10.20 -11.85
CA GLY A 61 -23.32 -11.39 -11.18
C GLY A 61 -23.70 -12.75 -11.80
N ARG A 62 -24.35 -12.75 -12.98
CA ARG A 62 -24.49 -13.96 -13.80
C ARG A 62 -23.36 -14.03 -14.81
N HIS A 63 -22.53 -15.05 -14.69
CA HIS A 63 -21.35 -15.20 -15.51
C HIS A 63 -21.52 -16.38 -16.47
N ALA A 64 -21.19 -16.16 -17.75
CA ALA A 64 -21.22 -17.20 -18.78
C ALA A 64 -19.91 -18.01 -18.81
N ASN A 65 -18.98 -17.76 -17.89
CA ASN A 65 -17.71 -18.47 -17.79
C ASN A 65 -17.96 -19.96 -17.51
N GLN A 66 -17.20 -20.83 -18.18
CA GLN A 66 -17.33 -22.27 -18.00
C GLN A 66 -16.74 -22.68 -16.64
N PRO A 67 -17.50 -23.37 -15.75
CA PRO A 67 -17.02 -23.78 -14.44
C PRO A 67 -16.12 -25.04 -14.50
N ASP A 68 -15.07 -24.97 -15.31
CA ASP A 68 -14.02 -26.00 -15.34
C ASP A 68 -12.88 -25.61 -14.37
N PRO A 69 -12.66 -26.37 -13.28
CA PRO A 69 -11.72 -26.01 -12.22
C PRO A 69 -10.25 -25.96 -12.68
N GLU A 70 -9.86 -26.70 -13.72
CA GLU A 70 -8.47 -26.87 -14.14
C GLU A 70 -8.13 -26.19 -15.47
N ARG A 71 -9.08 -25.46 -16.06
CA ARG A 71 -8.85 -24.70 -17.30
C ARG A 71 -7.80 -23.61 -17.13
N VAL A 72 -7.23 -23.15 -18.24
CA VAL A 72 -6.43 -21.92 -18.29
C VAL A 72 -7.32 -20.74 -17.89
N LEU A 73 -6.92 -19.97 -16.88
CA LEU A 73 -7.73 -18.88 -16.34
C LEU A 73 -7.36 -17.55 -16.98
N ARG A 74 -8.38 -16.72 -17.24
CA ARG A 74 -8.19 -15.33 -17.66
C ARG A 74 -8.20 -14.42 -16.45
N ILE A 75 -7.05 -13.83 -16.15
CA ILE A 75 -6.88 -12.91 -15.03
C ILE A 75 -6.86 -11.49 -15.56
N GLY A 76 -7.88 -10.71 -15.22
CA GLY A 76 -7.95 -9.29 -15.53
C GLY A 76 -7.39 -8.46 -14.38
N TYR A 77 -6.51 -7.52 -14.67
CA TYR A 77 -5.99 -6.57 -13.69
C TYR A 77 -6.50 -5.17 -14.01
N LEU A 78 -7.09 -4.50 -13.02
CA LEU A 78 -7.38 -3.06 -13.08
C LEU A 78 -6.11 -2.31 -12.65
N LEU A 79 -5.44 -1.71 -13.64
CA LEU A 79 -4.12 -1.13 -13.50
C LEU A 79 -4.23 0.41 -13.40
N PRO A 80 -3.72 1.06 -12.34
CA PRO A 80 -3.72 2.51 -12.21
C PRO A 80 -2.47 3.11 -12.89
N ASP A 81 -1.92 4.19 -12.34
CA ASP A 81 -0.62 4.70 -12.75
C ASP A 81 0.49 3.66 -12.49
N LEU A 82 1.12 3.20 -13.56
CA LEU A 82 2.25 2.27 -13.50
C LEU A 82 3.50 2.89 -14.10
N LEU A 83 3.67 4.18 -13.81
CA LEU A 83 4.85 4.94 -14.17
C LEU A 83 6.04 4.53 -13.27
N GLU A 84 7.25 4.86 -13.71
CA GLU A 84 8.50 4.54 -13.02
C GLU A 84 8.57 5.08 -11.58
N HIS A 85 7.91 6.20 -11.33
CA HIS A 85 7.83 6.83 -10.01
C HIS A 85 6.65 6.35 -9.16
N SER A 86 5.70 5.60 -9.73
CA SER A 86 4.61 5.00 -8.97
C SER A 86 5.16 3.85 -8.13
N SER A 87 4.72 3.76 -6.88
CA SER A 87 5.17 2.68 -6.02
C SER A 87 4.67 1.32 -6.49
N LEU A 88 3.49 1.31 -7.12
CA LEU A 88 2.82 0.08 -7.50
C LEU A 88 3.52 -0.63 -8.67
N SER A 89 4.14 0.12 -9.59
CA SER A 89 4.88 -0.49 -10.71
C SER A 89 6.00 -1.41 -10.26
N ARG A 90 6.65 -1.09 -9.12
CA ARG A 90 7.69 -1.92 -8.48
C ARG A 90 7.18 -3.18 -7.82
N PHE A 91 5.88 -3.25 -7.52
CA PHE A 91 5.26 -4.44 -6.94
C PHE A 91 4.61 -5.33 -8.01
N VAL A 92 4.10 -4.73 -9.08
CA VAL A 92 3.34 -5.41 -10.13
C VAL A 92 4.23 -6.05 -11.18
N LEU A 93 5.26 -5.32 -11.64
CA LEU A 93 6.15 -5.82 -12.69
C LEU A 93 6.76 -7.21 -12.39
N PRO A 94 7.33 -7.48 -11.19
CA PRO A 94 7.89 -8.80 -10.91
C PRO A 94 6.86 -9.93 -10.96
N ILE A 95 5.62 -9.68 -10.52
CA ILE A 95 4.53 -10.67 -10.60
C ILE A 95 4.19 -10.97 -12.06
N PHE A 96 4.05 -9.93 -12.88
CA PHE A 96 3.72 -10.09 -14.29
C PHE A 96 4.79 -10.87 -15.04
N LYS A 97 6.08 -10.65 -14.75
CA LYS A 97 7.19 -11.43 -15.33
C LYS A 97 7.14 -12.92 -14.97
N HIS A 98 6.58 -13.29 -13.81
CA HIS A 98 6.68 -14.65 -13.26
C HIS A 98 5.41 -15.49 -13.42
N HIS A 99 4.31 -14.92 -13.93
CA HIS A 99 3.08 -15.68 -14.15
C HIS A 99 3.29 -16.89 -15.08
N ASP A 100 2.76 -18.06 -14.68
CA ASP A 100 2.76 -19.27 -15.51
C ASP A 100 1.75 -19.14 -16.65
N ARG A 101 2.26 -18.81 -17.84
CA ARG A 101 1.47 -18.63 -19.07
C ARG A 101 0.81 -19.90 -19.58
N ARG A 102 1.16 -21.07 -19.04
CA ARG A 102 0.48 -22.34 -19.36
C ARG A 102 -0.83 -22.49 -18.58
N GLN A 103 -1.00 -21.73 -17.51
CA GLN A 103 -2.13 -21.81 -16.59
C GLN A 103 -2.96 -20.51 -16.54
N PHE A 104 -2.34 -19.37 -16.88
CA PHE A 104 -2.95 -18.05 -16.77
C PHE A 104 -2.73 -17.18 -18.03
N GLU A 105 -3.82 -16.65 -18.58
CA GLU A 105 -3.82 -15.57 -19.56
C GLU A 105 -3.99 -14.24 -18.81
N ILE A 106 -3.10 -13.27 -19.02
CA ILE A 106 -3.04 -12.03 -18.23
C ILE A 106 -3.56 -10.86 -19.06
N TYR A 107 -4.62 -10.22 -18.60
CA TYR A 107 -5.27 -9.08 -19.22
C TYR A 107 -5.02 -7.83 -18.36
N GLY A 108 -4.51 -6.75 -18.96
CA GLY A 108 -4.29 -5.48 -18.28
C GLY A 108 -5.27 -4.42 -18.76
N TYR A 109 -6.10 -3.88 -17.86
CA TYR A 109 -6.99 -2.75 -18.11
C TYR A 109 -6.36 -1.48 -17.53
N TYR A 110 -5.72 -0.68 -18.37
CA TYR A 110 -4.88 0.44 -17.96
C TYR A 110 -5.66 1.76 -17.84
N ASN A 111 -5.86 2.19 -16.61
CA ASN A 111 -6.67 3.36 -16.24
C ASN A 111 -5.83 4.62 -15.99
N HIS A 112 -4.92 4.94 -16.89
CA HIS A 112 -4.11 6.14 -16.81
C HIS A 112 -3.76 6.66 -18.21
N ALA A 113 -3.70 7.99 -18.37
CA ALA A 113 -3.49 8.61 -19.69
C ALA A 113 -2.02 8.55 -20.13
N LEU A 114 -1.09 8.64 -19.16
CA LEU A 114 0.35 8.63 -19.44
C LEU A 114 0.90 7.21 -19.41
N SER A 115 1.91 6.94 -20.23
CA SER A 115 2.68 5.70 -20.22
C SER A 115 4.17 6.03 -20.33
N ASP A 116 5.02 5.22 -19.70
CA ASP A 116 6.47 5.30 -19.83
C ASP A 116 7.08 3.91 -20.10
N ARG A 117 8.42 3.81 -20.05
CA ARG A 117 9.14 2.55 -20.26
C ARG A 117 8.73 1.47 -19.26
N THR A 118 8.42 1.83 -18.02
CA THR A 118 7.96 0.87 -17.00
C THR A 118 6.58 0.37 -17.33
N THR A 119 5.67 1.26 -17.74
CA THR A 119 4.34 0.88 -18.22
C THR A 119 4.42 -0.07 -19.40
N GLN A 120 5.26 0.23 -20.40
CA GLN A 120 5.46 -0.63 -21.55
C GLN A 120 6.02 -2.00 -21.14
N SER A 121 7.01 -2.03 -20.24
CA SER A 121 7.57 -3.28 -19.74
C SER A 121 6.53 -4.16 -19.04
N ILE A 122 5.51 -3.60 -18.41
CA ILE A 122 4.39 -4.36 -17.81
C ILE A 122 3.42 -4.80 -18.90
N ALA A 123 3.10 -3.93 -19.86
CA ALA A 123 2.22 -4.23 -20.98
C ALA A 123 2.74 -5.40 -21.84
N ASP A 124 4.05 -5.46 -22.08
CA ASP A 124 4.70 -6.54 -22.83
C ASP A 124 4.59 -7.91 -22.13
N GLN A 125 4.26 -7.93 -20.84
CA GLN A 125 3.98 -9.14 -20.07
C GLN A 125 2.48 -9.48 -20.05
N THR A 126 1.64 -8.87 -20.89
CA THR A 126 0.21 -9.20 -20.94
C THR A 126 -0.15 -9.98 -22.19
N THR A 127 -1.14 -10.87 -22.07
CA THR A 127 -1.81 -11.48 -23.21
C THR A 127 -2.61 -10.42 -23.98
N CYS A 128 -3.20 -9.47 -23.26
CA CYS A 128 -3.89 -8.31 -23.84
C CYS A 128 -3.71 -7.08 -22.94
N TRP A 129 -3.35 -5.96 -23.56
CA TRP A 129 -3.26 -4.65 -22.90
C TRP A 129 -4.32 -3.72 -23.47
N GLN A 130 -5.23 -3.24 -22.62
CA GLN A 130 -6.32 -2.36 -23.02
C GLN A 130 -6.31 -1.06 -22.21
N PRO A 131 -5.90 0.06 -22.83
CA PRO A 131 -6.14 1.38 -22.25
C PRO A 131 -7.64 1.62 -22.06
N CYS A 132 -8.04 2.08 -20.87
CA CYS A 132 -9.44 2.29 -20.50
C CYS A 132 -9.68 3.60 -19.75
N HIS A 133 -8.72 4.53 -19.79
CA HIS A 133 -8.82 5.79 -19.05
C HIS A 133 -10.03 6.65 -19.48
N ASP A 134 -10.32 6.69 -20.79
CA ASP A 134 -11.46 7.40 -21.38
C ASP A 134 -12.78 6.63 -21.29
N SER A 135 -12.73 5.34 -20.94
CA SER A 135 -13.93 4.51 -20.84
C SER A 135 -14.73 4.86 -19.59
N SER A 136 -16.05 4.93 -19.73
CA SER A 136 -16.96 4.89 -18.61
C SER A 136 -16.85 3.54 -17.88
N ASP A 137 -17.28 3.50 -16.62
CA ASP A 137 -17.26 2.25 -15.85
C ASP A 137 -18.15 1.17 -16.50
N ILE A 138 -19.26 1.56 -17.16
CA ILE A 138 -20.18 0.65 -17.83
C ILE A 138 -19.50 0.02 -19.06
N GLU A 139 -18.86 0.83 -19.90
CA GLU A 139 -18.15 0.34 -21.09
C GLU A 139 -16.99 -0.59 -20.70
N LEU A 140 -16.25 -0.26 -19.65
CA LEU A 140 -15.18 -1.10 -19.14
C LEU A 140 -15.73 -2.43 -18.58
N ALA A 141 -16.82 -2.40 -17.81
CA ALA A 141 -17.47 -3.61 -17.34
C ALA A 141 -17.96 -4.51 -18.49
N ALA A 142 -18.58 -3.93 -19.52
CA ALA A 142 -19.02 -4.66 -20.71
C ALA A 142 -17.84 -5.30 -21.47
N THR A 143 -16.70 -4.59 -21.55
CA THR A 143 -15.46 -5.12 -22.12
C THR A 143 -14.97 -6.33 -21.32
N ILE A 144 -14.88 -6.23 -20.00
CA ILE A 144 -14.42 -7.33 -19.13
C ILE A 144 -15.30 -8.57 -19.29
N VAL A 145 -16.62 -8.39 -19.40
CA VAL A 145 -17.57 -9.48 -19.68
C VAL A 145 -17.31 -10.10 -21.06
N LYS A 146 -17.10 -9.27 -22.09
CA LYS A 146 -16.81 -9.72 -23.45
C LYS A 146 -15.50 -10.52 -23.53
N ASP A 147 -14.48 -10.12 -22.79
CA ASP A 147 -13.19 -10.81 -22.70
C ASP A 147 -13.28 -12.14 -21.93
N LYS A 148 -14.41 -12.38 -21.24
CA LYS A 148 -14.66 -13.56 -20.40
C LYS A 148 -13.60 -13.72 -19.32
N ILE A 149 -13.25 -12.62 -18.66
CA ILE A 149 -12.35 -12.64 -17.51
C ILE A 149 -12.94 -13.53 -16.41
N ASP A 150 -12.12 -14.42 -15.86
CA ASP A 150 -12.49 -15.33 -14.78
C ASP A 150 -12.32 -14.70 -13.41
N ILE A 151 -11.19 -14.02 -13.23
CA ILE A 151 -10.83 -13.36 -12.00
C ILE A 151 -10.40 -11.94 -12.31
N LEU A 152 -11.09 -10.96 -11.75
CA LEU A 152 -10.74 -9.54 -11.85
C LEU A 152 -10.05 -9.08 -10.57
N ILE A 153 -8.86 -8.52 -10.70
CA ILE A 153 -8.01 -8.08 -9.60
C ILE A 153 -7.91 -6.55 -9.60
N ASP A 154 -8.30 -5.96 -8.49
CA ASP A 154 -8.11 -4.54 -8.19
C ASP A 154 -6.81 -4.29 -7.45
N LEU A 155 -6.02 -3.36 -7.98
CA LEU A 155 -4.73 -2.99 -7.42
C LEU A 155 -4.77 -1.62 -6.71
N VAL A 156 -5.93 -0.96 -6.61
CA VAL A 156 -6.01 0.43 -6.15
C VAL A 156 -6.81 0.58 -4.85
N GLY A 157 -7.95 -0.08 -4.74
CA GLY A 157 -8.92 0.13 -3.67
C GLY A 157 -9.40 1.58 -3.58
N HIS A 158 -9.35 2.21 -2.40
CA HIS A 158 -9.85 3.58 -2.20
C HIS A 158 -8.87 4.70 -2.61
N PHE A 159 -7.73 4.36 -3.21
CA PHE A 159 -6.80 5.38 -3.71
C PHE A 159 -7.29 6.01 -5.02
N ALA A 160 -6.57 7.04 -5.46
CA ALA A 160 -6.94 7.82 -6.65
C ALA A 160 -6.99 6.93 -7.91
N SER A 161 -7.85 7.30 -8.86
CA SER A 161 -8.03 6.58 -10.13
C SER A 161 -8.50 5.12 -9.98
N ASN A 162 -9.19 4.81 -8.88
CA ASN A 162 -9.81 3.50 -8.71
C ASN A 162 -11.01 3.28 -9.65
N ARG A 163 -11.33 2.01 -9.89
CA ARG A 163 -12.50 1.56 -10.65
C ARG A 163 -13.41 0.69 -9.78
N LEU A 164 -13.61 1.07 -8.51
CA LEU A 164 -14.44 0.33 -7.56
C LEU A 164 -15.89 0.15 -8.05
N ARG A 165 -16.42 1.10 -8.82
CA ARG A 165 -17.73 0.97 -9.50
C ARG A 165 -17.78 -0.20 -10.47
N VAL A 166 -16.70 -0.47 -11.20
CA VAL A 166 -16.60 -1.62 -12.11
C VAL A 166 -16.70 -2.92 -11.33
N LEU A 167 -15.97 -3.04 -10.22
CA LEU A 167 -16.04 -4.23 -9.35
C LEU A 167 -17.43 -4.40 -8.74
N ALA A 168 -18.09 -3.31 -8.37
CA ALA A 168 -19.45 -3.34 -7.85
C ALA A 168 -20.47 -3.83 -8.89
N MET A 169 -20.24 -3.63 -10.19
CA MET A 169 -21.05 -4.24 -11.25
C MET A 169 -20.76 -5.73 -11.47
N LYS A 170 -19.78 -6.30 -10.77
CA LYS A 170 -19.43 -7.73 -10.81
C LYS A 170 -19.31 -8.28 -12.25
N PRO A 171 -18.37 -7.78 -13.09
CA PRO A 171 -18.24 -8.24 -14.48
C PRO A 171 -17.51 -9.58 -14.62
N ALA A 172 -16.76 -10.01 -13.60
CA ALA A 172 -16.06 -11.30 -13.56
C ALA A 172 -16.58 -12.19 -12.41
N PRO A 173 -16.57 -13.53 -12.57
CA PRO A 173 -17.00 -14.50 -11.56
C PRO A 173 -16.39 -14.27 -10.18
N VAL A 174 -15.07 -14.03 -10.16
CA VAL A 174 -14.30 -13.80 -8.95
C VAL A 174 -13.69 -12.40 -9.02
N SER A 175 -13.77 -11.67 -7.92
CA SER A 175 -13.18 -10.34 -7.75
C SER A 175 -12.25 -10.34 -6.54
N ILE A 176 -11.03 -9.81 -6.69
CA ILE A 176 -10.01 -9.79 -5.64
C ILE A 176 -9.42 -8.38 -5.49
N SER A 177 -9.24 -7.90 -4.27
CA SER A 177 -8.43 -6.69 -3.99
C SER A 177 -7.03 -7.06 -3.48
N TRP A 178 -5.98 -6.35 -3.91
CA TRP A 178 -4.60 -6.65 -3.50
C TRP A 178 -3.78 -5.45 -3.02
N PHE A 179 -2.89 -4.89 -3.83
CA PHE A 179 -1.77 -4.04 -3.37
C PHE A 179 -2.18 -2.66 -2.82
N GLY A 180 -2.84 -1.84 -3.64
CA GLY A 180 -2.89 -0.39 -3.45
C GLY A 180 -3.42 0.02 -2.09
N TYR A 181 -4.69 -0.29 -1.79
CA TYR A 181 -5.28 -0.03 -0.49
C TYR A 181 -5.10 -1.25 0.42
N PRO A 182 -4.32 -1.15 1.52
CA PRO A 182 -4.02 -2.31 2.37
C PRO A 182 -5.23 -2.85 3.15
N GLY A 183 -6.33 -2.09 3.28
CA GLY A 183 -7.53 -2.49 4.00
C GLY A 183 -8.56 -3.21 3.11
N HIS A 184 -9.72 -3.54 3.68
CA HIS A 184 -10.87 -3.98 2.90
C HIS A 184 -11.53 -2.78 2.21
N THR A 185 -11.99 -2.95 0.97
CA THR A 185 -12.76 -1.90 0.25
C THR A 185 -14.19 -1.73 0.77
N GLY A 186 -14.67 -2.68 1.58
CA GLY A 186 -16.04 -2.69 2.08
C GLY A 186 -17.10 -3.05 1.05
N LEU A 187 -16.72 -3.25 -0.22
CA LEU A 187 -17.66 -3.64 -1.27
C LEU A 187 -18.03 -5.11 -1.15
N GLU A 188 -19.34 -5.40 -1.13
CA GLU A 188 -19.86 -6.77 -1.03
C GLU A 188 -19.57 -7.64 -2.26
N ASN A 189 -19.33 -7.02 -3.41
CA ASN A 189 -19.04 -7.71 -4.67
C ASN A 189 -17.55 -8.04 -4.90
N ILE A 190 -16.68 -7.74 -3.92
CA ILE A 190 -15.29 -8.21 -3.90
C ILE A 190 -15.21 -9.44 -2.99
N ASP A 191 -14.93 -10.62 -3.57
CA ASP A 191 -15.04 -11.89 -2.84
C ASP A 191 -13.84 -12.14 -1.94
N TYR A 192 -12.64 -11.74 -2.40
CA TYR A 192 -11.39 -12.02 -1.71
C TYR A 192 -10.49 -10.80 -1.61
N LYS A 193 -9.58 -10.86 -0.63
CA LYS A 193 -8.46 -9.94 -0.51
C LYS A 193 -7.16 -10.72 -0.43
N PHE A 194 -6.15 -10.31 -1.18
CA PHE A 194 -4.79 -10.83 -1.02
C PHE A 194 -4.06 -10.08 0.08
N SER A 195 -3.49 -10.83 1.01
CA SER A 195 -2.69 -10.30 2.12
C SER A 195 -1.64 -11.31 2.57
N ASP A 196 -0.95 -11.06 3.67
CA ASP A 196 -0.11 -12.04 4.34
C ASP A 196 -0.41 -12.10 5.85
N ALA A 197 0.21 -13.06 6.53
CA ALA A 197 -0.06 -13.35 7.93
C ALA A 197 0.36 -12.23 8.89
N PHE A 198 1.23 -11.30 8.47
CA PHE A 198 1.70 -10.22 9.33
C PHE A 198 0.88 -8.94 9.13
N LEU A 199 0.47 -8.66 7.89
CA LEU A 199 -0.37 -7.51 7.56
C LEU A 199 -1.80 -7.67 8.08
N ASP A 200 -2.41 -8.83 7.82
CA ASP A 200 -3.76 -9.20 8.26
C ASP A 200 -3.73 -10.50 9.08
N PRO A 201 -3.20 -10.51 10.30
CA PRO A 201 -3.22 -11.74 11.11
C PRO A 201 -4.66 -12.21 11.34
N ASP A 202 -4.87 -13.53 11.29
CA ASP A 202 -6.15 -14.16 11.61
C ASP A 202 -6.58 -13.77 13.04
N SER A 203 -7.56 -12.87 13.15
CA SER A 203 -8.14 -12.46 14.43
C SER A 203 -9.66 -12.58 14.37
N PRO A 204 -10.30 -13.27 15.35
CA PRO A 204 -11.76 -13.41 15.43
C PRO A 204 -12.51 -12.08 15.44
N SER A 205 -11.91 -11.00 15.94
CA SER A 205 -12.51 -9.67 16.01
C SER A 205 -12.48 -8.88 14.69
N ARG A 206 -11.72 -9.34 13.68
CA ARG A 206 -11.46 -8.60 12.43
C ARG A 206 -12.18 -9.16 11.20
N GLN A 207 -12.91 -10.26 11.35
CA GLN A 207 -13.68 -10.91 10.28
C GLN A 207 -14.97 -10.18 9.88
N ALA A 208 -15.29 -9.02 10.48
CA ALA A 208 -16.57 -8.33 10.31
C ALA A 208 -16.76 -7.57 8.96
N GLY A 209 -15.99 -7.91 7.91
CA GLY A 209 -15.89 -7.09 6.70
C GLY A 209 -15.72 -7.85 5.38
N HIS A 210 -16.73 -8.62 5.00
CA HIS A 210 -17.18 -8.95 3.62
C HIS A 210 -16.23 -9.50 2.53
N ALA A 211 -14.91 -9.63 2.72
CA ALA A 211 -14.05 -10.38 1.79
C ALA A 211 -13.22 -11.43 2.54
N ASN A 212 -13.13 -12.64 1.98
CA ASN A 212 -12.30 -13.71 2.52
C ASN A 212 -10.81 -13.38 2.25
N THR A 213 -10.00 -13.25 3.30
CA THR A 213 -8.56 -13.02 3.12
C THR A 213 -7.85 -14.29 2.66
N LEU A 214 -7.13 -14.19 1.55
CA LEU A 214 -6.24 -15.23 1.04
C LEU A 214 -4.80 -14.82 1.38
N HIS A 215 -4.21 -15.53 2.34
CA HIS A 215 -2.83 -15.31 2.75
C HIS A 215 -1.85 -15.85 1.71
N LEU A 216 -1.01 -14.96 1.23
CA LEU A 216 0.12 -15.21 0.33
C LEU A 216 1.42 -15.33 1.14
N ALA A 217 2.48 -15.76 0.47
CA ALA A 217 3.82 -15.79 1.04
C ALA A 217 4.31 -14.40 1.51
N ALA A 218 3.95 -13.33 0.80
CA ALA A 218 4.11 -11.96 1.22
C ALA A 218 3.08 -11.07 0.51
N HIS A 219 2.64 -9.99 1.18
CA HIS A 219 1.71 -9.02 0.56
C HIS A 219 2.39 -8.18 -0.53
N PHE A 220 3.68 -7.88 -0.38
CA PHE A 220 4.49 -7.18 -1.39
C PHE A 220 5.44 -8.12 -2.13
N CYS A 221 5.70 -7.81 -3.40
CA CYS A 221 6.81 -8.35 -4.17
C CYS A 221 7.62 -7.19 -4.74
N PHE A 222 8.59 -6.69 -3.97
CA PHE A 222 9.40 -5.54 -4.30
C PHE A 222 10.47 -5.88 -5.33
N GLU A 223 10.44 -5.21 -6.49
CA GLU A 223 11.57 -5.12 -7.42
C GLU A 223 12.50 -3.97 -6.96
N PRO A 224 13.70 -4.29 -6.43
CA PRO A 224 14.66 -3.26 -6.04
C PRO A 224 15.06 -2.38 -7.23
N PRO A 225 15.41 -1.11 -7.01
CA PRO A 225 15.99 -0.31 -8.07
C PRO A 225 17.29 -0.96 -8.56
N VAL A 226 17.48 -1.01 -9.87
CA VAL A 226 18.77 -1.38 -10.47
C VAL A 226 19.74 -0.24 -10.16
N ASN A 227 20.49 -0.37 -9.07
CA ASN A 227 21.59 0.52 -8.74
C ASN A 227 22.78 -0.28 -8.20
N ASP A 228 23.98 0.12 -8.62
CA ASP A 228 25.24 -0.44 -8.11
C ASP A 228 25.67 0.25 -6.80
N THR A 229 24.77 1.00 -6.16
CA THR A 229 25.10 1.80 -4.99
C THR A 229 25.33 0.89 -3.78
N PRO A 230 26.57 0.78 -3.26
CA PRO A 230 26.85 -0.07 -2.12
C PRO A 230 26.24 0.53 -0.84
N VAL A 231 25.89 -0.33 0.12
CA VAL A 231 25.54 0.13 1.47
C VAL A 231 26.80 0.72 2.11
N ARG A 232 26.77 2.02 2.41
CA ARG A 232 27.90 2.71 3.06
C ARG A 232 27.94 2.47 4.56
N GLU A 233 29.10 2.73 5.15
CA GLU A 233 29.31 2.74 6.60
C GLU A 233 28.31 3.65 7.32
N LEU A 234 28.04 3.34 8.59
CA LEU A 234 27.11 4.08 9.44
C LEU A 234 27.60 5.53 9.68
N PRO A 235 26.80 6.55 9.31
CA PRO A 235 27.19 7.95 9.48
C PRO A 235 27.57 8.38 10.91
N ALA A 236 26.87 7.87 11.91
CA ALA A 236 27.10 8.20 13.31
C ALA A 236 28.51 7.86 13.80
N LEU A 237 29.20 6.89 13.17
CA LEU A 237 30.58 6.51 13.53
C LEU A 237 31.60 7.62 13.27
N HIS A 238 31.32 8.54 12.35
CA HIS A 238 32.21 9.66 12.02
C HIS A 238 31.62 11.03 12.38
N ASN A 239 30.29 11.17 12.39
CA ASN A 239 29.64 12.45 12.73
C ASN A 239 29.61 12.75 14.23
N GLY A 240 29.74 11.72 15.09
CA GLY A 240 29.66 11.86 16.54
C GLY A 240 28.23 12.02 17.08
N PHE A 241 27.22 11.94 16.22
CA PHE A 241 25.80 11.98 16.58
C PHE A 241 24.97 11.12 15.62
N VAL A 242 23.81 10.67 16.10
CA VAL A 242 22.82 9.92 15.31
C VAL A 242 21.91 10.87 14.54
N THR A 243 21.72 10.61 13.26
CA THR A 243 20.73 11.30 12.40
C THR A 243 19.56 10.37 12.09
N PHE A 244 18.39 10.69 12.64
CA PHE A 244 17.14 10.04 12.31
C PHE A 244 16.57 10.55 10.98
N ALA A 245 15.79 9.73 10.28
CA ALA A 245 15.13 10.08 9.04
C ALA A 245 13.61 9.89 9.09
N ALA A 246 12.86 10.84 8.54
CA ALA A 246 11.43 10.75 8.26
C ALA A 246 11.19 11.08 6.77
N PHE A 247 11.27 10.05 5.93
CA PHE A 247 11.20 10.16 4.46
C PHE A 247 9.83 9.80 3.86
N GLY A 248 8.82 9.58 4.70
CA GLY A 248 7.45 9.37 4.26
C GLY A 248 6.81 10.63 3.66
N ASN A 249 5.65 10.46 3.02
CA ASN A 249 4.84 11.58 2.55
C ASN A 249 4.50 12.51 3.74
N ARG A 250 4.68 13.83 3.58
CA ARG A 250 4.45 14.82 4.66
C ARG A 250 3.05 14.76 5.27
N TYR A 251 2.05 14.29 4.52
CA TYR A 251 0.68 14.10 5.04
C TYR A 251 0.58 13.04 6.15
N LYS A 252 1.60 12.18 6.29
CA LYS A 252 1.73 11.21 7.40
C LYS A 252 2.33 11.83 8.67
N ILE A 253 2.90 13.03 8.60
CA ILE A 253 3.54 13.71 9.74
C ILE A 253 2.48 14.41 10.60
N ASN A 254 1.87 13.62 11.47
CA ASN A 254 0.82 14.07 12.38
C ASN A 254 1.36 14.52 13.76
N PRO A 255 0.53 15.11 14.63
CA PRO A 255 0.89 15.44 16.01
C PRO A 255 1.52 14.30 16.82
N HIS A 256 1.06 13.06 16.67
CA HIS A 256 1.62 11.90 17.39
C HIS A 256 3.07 11.62 17.00
N ALA A 257 3.36 11.61 15.69
CA ALA A 257 4.71 11.45 15.16
C ALA A 257 5.65 12.55 15.68
N ILE A 258 5.23 13.82 15.62
CA ILE A 258 6.06 14.92 16.14
C ILE A 258 6.30 14.79 17.64
N THR A 259 5.29 14.39 18.42
CA THR A 259 5.44 14.22 19.87
C THR A 259 6.45 13.10 20.17
N ALA A 260 6.32 11.94 19.52
CA ALA A 260 7.24 10.82 19.69
C ALA A 260 8.66 11.17 19.24
N TRP A 261 8.81 11.82 18.08
CA TRP A 261 10.11 12.21 17.56
C TRP A 261 10.78 13.26 18.45
N SER A 262 10.05 14.27 18.93
CA SER A 262 10.57 15.22 19.92
C SER A 262 10.99 14.53 21.22
N ALA A 263 10.24 13.53 21.70
CA ALA A 263 10.63 12.75 22.88
C ALA A 263 11.95 11.98 22.66
N ILE A 264 12.16 11.42 21.46
CA ILE A 264 13.45 10.80 21.07
C ILE A 264 14.56 11.85 21.08
N LEU A 265 14.37 13.00 20.43
CA LEU A 265 15.39 14.05 20.33
C LEU A 265 15.74 14.67 21.69
N ASN A 266 14.80 14.73 22.63
CA ASN A 266 15.05 15.19 24.00
C ASN A 266 15.87 14.18 24.83
N ARG A 267 15.71 12.88 24.57
CA ARG A 267 16.54 11.82 25.20
C ARG A 267 17.93 11.71 24.58
N LEU A 268 18.11 12.18 23.34
CA LEU A 268 19.36 12.18 22.58
C LEU A 268 19.71 13.61 22.14
N PRO A 269 20.33 14.42 23.03
CA PRO A 269 20.48 15.86 22.85
C PRO A 269 21.31 16.27 21.63
N ASP A 270 22.24 15.41 21.19
CA ASP A 270 23.10 15.67 20.03
C ASP A 270 22.56 15.13 18.71
N ALA A 271 21.51 14.30 18.74
CA ALA A 271 21.00 13.63 17.53
C ALA A 271 20.52 14.64 16.47
N ARG A 272 20.02 14.24 15.32
CA ARG A 272 19.32 15.15 14.38
C ARG A 272 18.15 14.42 13.76
N LEU A 273 17.19 15.16 13.21
CA LEU A 273 16.08 14.57 12.46
C LEU A 273 16.02 15.19 11.07
N MET A 274 16.24 14.38 10.05
CA MET A 274 16.06 14.73 8.66
C MET A 274 14.63 14.43 8.21
N ILE A 275 13.92 15.43 7.68
CA ILE A 275 12.53 15.30 7.23
C ILE A 275 12.46 15.65 5.75
N GLY A 276 11.95 14.71 4.95
CA GLY A 276 11.76 14.90 3.51
C GLY A 276 10.43 15.55 3.13
N ASP A 277 10.24 15.76 1.81
CA ASP A 277 9.01 16.30 1.21
C ASP A 277 8.65 17.73 1.70
N MET A 278 9.66 18.55 1.98
CA MET A 278 9.53 19.96 2.37
C MET A 278 9.78 20.89 1.17
N ASN A 279 8.74 21.12 0.37
CA ASN A 279 8.87 21.74 -0.95
C ASN A 279 8.61 23.25 -0.98
N THR A 280 8.03 23.82 0.09
CA THR A 280 7.72 25.26 0.14
C THR A 280 8.13 25.89 1.47
N PRO A 281 8.42 27.21 1.49
CA PRO A 281 8.71 27.93 2.73
C PRO A 281 7.60 27.79 3.79
N ASP A 282 6.33 27.72 3.38
CA ASP A 282 5.21 27.53 4.30
C ASP A 282 5.22 26.16 4.97
N GLN A 283 5.54 25.10 4.21
CA GLN A 283 5.67 23.75 4.75
C GLN A 283 6.80 23.69 5.78
N ILE A 284 7.94 24.29 5.46
CA ILE A 284 9.11 24.41 6.34
C ILE A 284 8.71 25.13 7.64
N ARG A 285 8.14 26.33 7.54
CA ARG A 285 7.71 27.12 8.72
C ARG A 285 6.73 26.36 9.61
N GLN A 286 5.78 25.63 9.02
CA GLN A 286 4.81 24.85 9.79
C GLN A 286 5.45 23.70 10.57
N ILE A 287 6.43 23.01 9.99
CA ILE A 287 7.15 21.94 10.68
C ILE A 287 8.01 22.52 11.81
N LEU A 288 8.78 23.58 11.54
CA LEU A 288 9.61 24.25 12.54
C LEU A 288 8.78 24.74 13.73
N ASP A 289 7.65 25.40 13.49
CA ASP A 289 6.73 25.86 14.54
C ASP A 289 6.15 24.70 15.37
N ARG A 290 5.82 23.56 14.75
CA ARG A 290 5.30 22.38 15.46
C ARG A 290 6.35 21.74 16.38
N PHE A 291 7.60 21.65 15.93
CA PHE A 291 8.71 21.14 16.73
C PHE A 291 9.18 22.14 17.80
N GLY A 292 9.21 23.43 17.48
CA GLY A 292 9.53 24.50 18.42
C GLY A 292 8.58 24.53 19.61
N ARG A 293 7.28 24.27 19.40
CA ARG A 293 6.31 24.08 20.50
C ARG A 293 6.61 22.90 21.42
N GLN A 294 7.38 21.92 20.95
CA GLN A 294 7.85 20.77 21.74
C GLN A 294 9.25 21.02 22.34
N GLY A 295 9.79 22.23 22.20
CA GLY A 295 11.12 22.60 22.71
C GLY A 295 12.29 22.13 21.85
N ILE A 296 12.04 21.66 20.62
CA ILE A 296 13.10 21.24 19.71
C ILE A 296 13.56 22.44 18.88
N PRO A 297 14.83 22.85 18.97
CA PRO A 297 15.34 24.01 18.25
C PRO A 297 15.61 23.66 16.77
N GLU A 298 15.57 24.68 15.89
CA GLU A 298 15.58 24.49 14.43
C GLU A 298 16.84 23.79 13.93
N GLU A 299 18.00 24.02 14.55
CA GLU A 299 19.29 23.41 14.20
C GLU A 299 19.33 21.88 14.37
N ARG A 300 18.37 21.30 15.12
CA ARG A 300 18.21 19.85 15.27
C ARG A 300 17.48 19.21 14.09
N LEU A 301 16.87 20.02 13.21
CA LEU A 301 16.05 19.57 12.09
C LEU A 301 16.75 19.84 10.75
N ILE A 302 16.77 18.83 9.89
CA ILE A 302 17.31 18.92 8.52
C ILE A 302 16.14 18.74 7.55
N LEU A 303 15.66 19.84 6.98
CA LEU A 303 14.47 19.83 6.11
C LEU A 303 14.88 19.76 4.65
N VAL A 304 14.43 18.73 3.94
CA VAL A 304 14.84 18.44 2.56
C VAL A 304 13.62 18.44 1.64
N GLU A 305 13.74 19.11 0.50
CA GLU A 305 12.74 19.07 -0.57
C GLU A 305 12.61 17.67 -1.18
N ARG A 306 11.55 17.44 -1.96
CA ARG A 306 11.39 16.19 -2.70
C ARG A 306 12.50 16.05 -3.74
N LYS A 307 13.12 14.87 -3.78
CA LYS A 307 14.22 14.53 -4.69
C LYS A 307 13.80 13.53 -5.76
N SER A 308 14.57 13.45 -6.85
CA SER A 308 14.48 12.33 -7.79
C SER A 308 14.83 11.00 -7.09
N LEU A 309 14.47 9.85 -7.67
CA LEU A 309 14.77 8.56 -7.05
C LEU A 309 16.28 8.36 -6.77
N PRO A 310 17.22 8.62 -7.70
CA PRO A 310 18.65 8.47 -7.40
C PRO A 310 19.14 9.36 -6.26
N GLU A 311 18.75 10.64 -6.25
CA GLU A 311 19.08 11.58 -5.19
C GLU A 311 18.46 11.18 -3.85
N PHE A 312 17.22 10.69 -3.88
CA PHE A 312 16.52 10.17 -2.70
C PHE A 312 17.24 8.96 -2.10
N LEU A 313 17.71 8.04 -2.93
CA LEU A 313 18.50 6.90 -2.46
C LEU A 313 19.82 7.36 -1.84
N GLU A 314 20.48 8.36 -2.43
CA GLU A 314 21.72 8.92 -1.88
C GLU A 314 21.53 9.56 -0.49
N LEU A 315 20.36 10.16 -0.19
CA LEU A 315 20.07 10.71 1.14
C LEU A 315 20.17 9.65 2.27
N HIS A 316 19.97 8.37 1.97
CA HIS A 316 20.06 7.29 2.97
C HIS A 316 21.50 7.09 3.48
N HIS A 317 22.51 7.59 2.77
CA HIS A 317 23.89 7.61 3.23
C HIS A 317 24.20 8.70 4.24
N SER A 318 23.26 9.62 4.51
CA SER A 318 23.43 10.71 5.46
C SER A 318 22.62 10.52 6.75
N VAL A 319 21.99 9.36 6.92
CA VAL A 319 21.09 9.04 8.04
C VAL A 319 21.35 7.63 8.56
N ASP A 320 21.04 7.43 9.84
CA ASP A 320 21.40 6.24 10.61
C ASP A 320 20.19 5.34 10.90
N ILE A 321 19.05 5.93 11.25
CA ILE A 321 17.82 5.21 11.63
C ILE A 321 16.61 5.92 11.02
N ALA A 322 15.72 5.19 10.35
CA ALA A 322 14.43 5.73 9.92
C ALA A 322 13.37 5.61 11.04
N LEU A 323 12.56 6.65 11.16
CA LEU A 323 11.41 6.71 12.04
C LEU A 323 10.14 6.63 11.19
N ASP A 324 9.46 5.49 11.26
CA ASP A 324 8.20 5.30 10.55
C ASP A 324 7.06 6.09 11.21
N THR A 325 6.11 6.56 10.42
CA THR A 325 4.93 7.29 10.93
C THR A 325 3.84 6.32 11.35
N TYR A 326 3.02 6.71 12.33
CA TYR A 326 1.79 6.01 12.69
C TYR A 326 0.66 7.05 12.86
N PRO A 327 -0.60 6.73 12.52
CA PRO A 327 -1.13 5.41 12.18
C PRO A 327 -0.88 4.95 10.74
N PHE A 328 -0.51 5.84 9.81
CA PHE A 328 -0.19 5.40 8.44
C PHE A 328 1.30 5.07 8.33
N THR A 329 1.62 3.78 8.35
CA THR A 329 2.99 3.25 8.24
C THR A 329 3.57 3.33 6.83
N GLY A 330 4.89 3.16 6.74
CA GLY A 330 5.66 3.12 5.50
C GLY A 330 5.52 1.78 4.77
N GLY A 331 5.59 1.83 3.44
CA GLY A 331 5.63 0.67 2.56
C GLY A 331 6.88 0.74 1.69
N LEU A 332 6.75 1.23 0.45
CA LEU A 332 7.88 1.39 -0.47
C LEU A 332 9.05 2.20 0.12
N THR A 333 8.78 3.30 0.82
CA THR A 333 9.85 4.11 1.44
C THR A 333 10.69 3.28 2.41
N SER A 334 10.05 2.41 3.21
CA SER A 334 10.75 1.53 4.15
C SER A 334 11.56 0.45 3.42
N LEU A 335 11.01 -0.14 2.35
CA LEU A 335 11.73 -1.11 1.51
C LEU A 335 12.95 -0.49 0.83
N LEU A 336 12.84 0.74 0.29
CA LEU A 336 13.97 1.49 -0.25
C LEU A 336 14.99 1.84 0.83
N GLY A 337 14.53 2.16 2.04
CA GLY A 337 15.40 2.38 3.21
C GLY A 337 16.23 1.15 3.52
N VAL A 338 15.59 0.00 3.70
CA VAL A 338 16.27 -1.29 3.95
C VAL A 338 17.21 -1.65 2.81
N TRP A 339 16.80 -1.43 1.55
CA TRP A 339 17.66 -1.60 0.38
C TRP A 339 18.94 -0.75 0.45
N MET A 340 18.86 0.45 1.01
CA MET A 340 20.00 1.35 1.21
C MET A 340 20.73 1.16 2.56
N GLY A 341 20.38 0.12 3.33
CA GLY A 341 20.99 -0.15 4.63
C GLY A 341 20.46 0.68 5.79
N LEU A 342 19.29 1.31 5.64
CA LEU A 342 18.67 2.12 6.69
C LEU A 342 17.67 1.28 7.50
N PRO A 343 18.03 0.81 8.71
CA PRO A 343 17.06 0.18 9.60
C PRO A 343 16.03 1.20 10.08
N PHE A 344 14.84 0.72 10.47
CA PHE A 344 13.76 1.59 10.90
C PHE A 344 12.96 1.02 12.07
N ILE A 345 12.32 1.92 12.81
CA ILE A 345 11.40 1.59 13.90
C ILE A 345 9.98 1.95 13.44
N THR A 346 9.01 1.09 13.78
CA THR A 346 7.59 1.32 13.46
C THR A 346 6.72 1.00 14.67
N GLN A 347 5.51 1.55 14.69
CA GLN A 347 4.48 1.18 15.66
C GLN A 347 3.39 0.36 14.97
N CYS A 348 3.16 -0.84 15.45
CA CYS A 348 2.13 -1.73 14.95
C CYS A 348 0.77 -1.38 15.55
N GLY A 349 -0.23 -1.21 14.69
CA GLY A 349 -1.62 -0.98 15.11
C GLY A 349 -2.60 -2.07 14.70
N ASP A 350 -3.87 -1.70 14.71
CA ASP A 350 -5.02 -2.60 14.56
C ASP A 350 -5.60 -2.68 13.14
N THR A 351 -5.17 -1.80 12.24
CA THR A 351 -5.62 -1.83 10.85
C THR A 351 -4.46 -2.19 9.94
N PRO A 352 -4.69 -2.76 8.74
CA PRO A 352 -3.62 -3.08 7.80
C PRO A 352 -2.76 -1.86 7.42
N LEU A 353 -3.36 -0.67 7.34
CA LEU A 353 -2.66 0.60 7.14
C LEU A 353 -1.60 0.89 8.22
N GLN A 354 -1.87 0.44 9.46
CA GLN A 354 -0.99 0.57 10.63
C GLN A 354 0.01 -0.60 10.77
N ARG A 355 0.08 -1.51 9.80
CA ARG A 355 0.84 -2.76 9.92
C ARG A 355 1.84 -3.00 8.80
N GLN A 356 1.91 -2.16 7.76
CA GLN A 356 2.87 -2.36 6.65
C GLN A 356 4.32 -2.34 7.14
N GLY A 357 4.69 -1.37 7.98
CA GLY A 357 6.03 -1.33 8.56
C GLY A 357 6.35 -2.57 9.41
N ALA A 358 5.39 -3.00 10.23
CA ALA A 358 5.53 -4.18 11.09
C ALA A 358 5.65 -5.48 10.26
N MET A 359 4.85 -5.61 9.20
CA MET A 359 4.90 -6.71 8.24
C MET A 359 6.27 -6.78 7.56
N ILE A 360 6.82 -5.65 7.11
CA ILE A 360 8.16 -5.61 6.53
C ILE A 360 9.20 -6.10 7.54
N LEU A 361 9.20 -5.59 8.77
CA LEU A 361 10.16 -6.00 9.80
C LEU A 361 10.03 -7.49 10.17
N ALA A 362 8.82 -8.03 10.23
CA ALA A 362 8.59 -9.45 10.50
C ALA A 362 9.18 -10.35 9.40
N HIS A 363 8.98 -10.01 8.12
CA HIS A 363 9.61 -10.75 7.01
C HIS A 363 11.15 -10.69 7.02
N LEU A 364 11.74 -9.67 7.67
CA LEU A 364 13.19 -9.52 7.83
C LEU A 364 13.75 -10.17 9.11
N GLY A 365 12.89 -10.76 9.96
CA GLY A 365 13.24 -11.30 11.27
C GLY A 365 13.69 -10.23 12.26
N LEU A 366 13.07 -9.04 12.19
CA LEU A 366 13.41 -7.84 12.95
C LEU A 366 12.25 -7.36 13.84
N GLU A 367 11.49 -8.29 14.40
CA GLU A 367 10.31 -8.02 15.23
C GLU A 367 10.63 -7.19 16.48
N SER A 368 11.88 -7.25 16.95
CA SER A 368 12.36 -6.40 18.07
C SER A 368 12.27 -4.90 17.78
N PHE A 369 12.16 -4.48 16.52
CA PHE A 369 12.01 -3.08 16.11
C PHE A 369 10.55 -2.64 15.94
N ILE A 370 9.59 -3.52 16.26
CA ILE A 370 8.16 -3.24 16.24
C ILE A 370 7.72 -2.80 17.63
N ALA A 371 7.23 -1.57 17.74
CA ALA A 371 6.60 -1.05 18.96
C ALA A 371 5.10 -1.31 18.96
N HIS A 372 4.50 -1.43 20.16
CA HIS A 372 3.05 -1.60 20.32
C HIS A 372 2.36 -0.40 20.97
N ASP A 373 3.13 0.58 21.43
CA ASP A 373 2.67 1.82 22.00
C ASP A 373 3.72 2.93 21.79
N PRO A 374 3.35 4.21 21.99
CA PRO A 374 4.27 5.33 21.78
C PRO A 374 5.51 5.30 22.68
N ASP A 375 5.42 4.80 23.91
CA ASP A 375 6.54 4.78 24.84
C ASP A 375 7.57 3.73 24.42
N GLN A 376 7.11 2.55 23.97
CA GLN A 376 7.95 1.53 23.35
C GLN A 376 8.59 2.04 22.07
N TYR A 377 7.88 2.81 21.25
CA TYR A 377 8.43 3.38 20.02
C TYR A 377 9.62 4.29 20.32
N VAL A 378 9.48 5.18 21.30
CA VAL A 378 10.56 6.07 21.76
C VAL A 378 11.70 5.27 22.38
N ALA A 379 11.40 4.30 23.25
CA ALA A 379 12.40 3.48 23.93
C ALA A 379 13.27 2.70 22.93
N LYS A 380 12.64 2.03 21.95
CA LYS A 380 13.33 1.25 20.91
C LYS A 380 14.19 2.13 20.00
N ALA A 381 13.72 3.33 19.64
CA ALA A 381 14.53 4.26 18.86
C ALA A 381 15.78 4.74 19.62
N VAL A 382 15.65 5.00 20.93
CA VAL A 382 16.78 5.38 21.79
C VAL A 382 17.75 4.22 22.00
N GLU A 383 17.24 3.01 22.25
CA GLU A 383 18.04 1.79 22.38
C GLU A 383 18.86 1.54 21.11
N LEU A 384 18.22 1.56 19.95
CA LEU A 384 18.89 1.35 18.66
C LEU A 384 19.96 2.42 18.37
N ALA A 385 19.75 3.67 18.80
CA ALA A 385 20.70 4.76 18.66
C ALA A 385 21.88 4.68 19.65
N SER A 386 21.78 3.88 20.72
CA SER A 386 22.79 3.81 21.78
C SER A 386 23.90 2.78 21.53
N ASP A 387 23.67 1.79 20.65
CA ASP A 387 24.66 0.76 20.28
C ASP A 387 25.07 0.94 18.80
N LEU A 388 25.99 1.88 18.55
CA LEU A 388 26.48 2.14 17.20
C LEU A 388 27.15 0.91 16.53
N PRO A 389 27.95 0.08 17.23
CA PRO A 389 28.46 -1.15 16.65
C PRO A 389 27.37 -2.12 16.17
N ALA A 390 26.29 -2.32 16.95
CA ALA A 390 25.17 -3.15 16.53
C ALA A 390 24.40 -2.53 15.36
N LEU A 391 24.16 -1.22 15.41
CA LEU A 391 23.50 -0.48 14.33
C LEU A 391 24.30 -0.54 13.02
N ALA A 392 25.62 -0.44 13.09
CA ALA A 392 26.50 -0.56 11.93
C ALA A 392 26.45 -1.96 11.30
N ARG A 393 26.43 -3.03 12.13
CA ARG A 393 26.22 -4.40 11.64
C ARG A 393 24.86 -4.56 10.97
N LEU A 394 23.79 -4.11 11.62
CA LEU A 394 22.43 -4.18 11.09
C LEU A 394 22.31 -3.45 9.74
N ARG A 395 22.92 -2.27 9.62
CA ARG A 395 22.98 -1.50 8.36
C ARG A 395 23.58 -2.32 7.23
N GLN A 396 24.73 -2.96 7.47
CA GLN A 396 25.40 -3.81 6.46
C GLN A 396 24.58 -5.05 6.09
N GLU A 397 23.88 -5.66 7.06
CA GLU A 397 23.05 -6.85 6.84
C GLU A 397 21.68 -6.55 6.21
N SER A 398 21.19 -5.31 6.27
CA SER A 398 19.81 -4.96 5.93
C SER A 398 19.42 -5.32 4.49
N ARG A 399 20.31 -5.04 3.52
CA ARG A 399 20.06 -5.37 2.11
C ARG A 399 20.00 -6.89 1.90
N ASP A 400 20.93 -7.62 2.50
CA ASP A 400 20.97 -9.08 2.37
C ASP A 400 19.76 -9.74 3.01
N ARG A 401 19.30 -9.25 4.17
CA ARG A 401 18.04 -9.70 4.79
C ARG A 401 16.84 -9.51 3.86
N LEU A 402 16.77 -8.37 3.17
CA LEU A 402 15.69 -8.09 2.21
C LEU A 402 15.75 -9.05 1.00
N LEU A 403 16.93 -9.26 0.43
CA LEU A 403 17.17 -10.16 -0.71
C LEU A 403 16.86 -11.63 -0.39
N HIS A 404 17.01 -12.05 0.87
CA HIS A 404 16.70 -13.41 1.31
C HIS A 404 15.28 -13.57 1.87
N SER A 405 14.46 -12.51 1.88
CA SER A 405 13.08 -12.57 2.35
C SER A 405 12.09 -12.74 1.18
N PRO A 406 10.88 -13.27 1.43
CA PRO A 406 9.86 -13.39 0.40
C PRO A 406 9.45 -12.05 -0.26
N LEU A 407 9.76 -10.91 0.39
CA LEU A 407 9.46 -9.58 -0.13
C LEU A 407 10.17 -9.26 -1.46
N THR A 408 11.24 -9.97 -1.83
CA THR A 408 11.92 -9.81 -3.13
C THR A 408 11.91 -11.09 -3.98
N ASP A 409 11.34 -12.19 -3.47
CA ASP A 409 11.23 -13.45 -4.21
C ASP A 409 9.95 -13.48 -5.05
N ALA A 410 10.05 -12.90 -6.25
CA ALA A 410 8.96 -12.81 -7.20
C ALA A 410 8.36 -14.18 -7.57
N ALA A 411 9.20 -15.21 -7.66
CA ALA A 411 8.74 -16.54 -8.01
C ALA A 411 7.89 -17.16 -6.89
N VAL A 412 8.30 -17.00 -5.63
CA VAL A 412 7.53 -17.46 -4.46
C VAL A 412 6.22 -16.70 -4.32
N VAL A 413 6.23 -15.37 -4.40
CA VAL A 413 5.00 -14.58 -4.25
C VAL A 413 4.02 -14.87 -5.38
N THR A 414 4.51 -14.96 -6.63
CA THR A 414 3.64 -15.23 -7.78
C THR A 414 3.02 -16.62 -7.72
N ARG A 415 3.79 -17.67 -7.39
CA ARG A 415 3.24 -19.02 -7.21
C ARG A 415 2.18 -19.06 -6.10
N SER A 416 2.44 -18.40 -4.97
CA SER A 416 1.47 -18.33 -3.87
C SER A 416 0.18 -17.61 -4.29
N ALA A 417 0.29 -16.53 -5.07
CA ALA A 417 -0.86 -15.84 -5.66
C ALA A 417 -1.63 -16.74 -6.64
N GLU A 418 -0.94 -17.46 -7.53
CA GLU A 418 -1.55 -18.39 -8.49
C GLU A 418 -2.29 -19.55 -7.82
N GLU A 419 -1.73 -20.10 -6.74
CA GLU A 419 -2.40 -21.10 -5.91
C GLU A 419 -3.66 -20.51 -5.25
N ALA A 420 -3.60 -19.27 -4.78
CA ALA A 420 -4.77 -18.56 -4.24
C ALA A 420 -5.84 -18.31 -5.31
N LEU A 421 -5.45 -17.88 -6.52
CA LEU A 421 -6.34 -17.72 -7.68
C LEU A 421 -7.04 -19.03 -8.04
N ARG A 422 -6.27 -20.13 -8.13
CA ARG A 422 -6.82 -21.45 -8.44
C ARG A 422 -7.78 -21.93 -7.35
N ARG A 423 -7.48 -21.69 -6.07
CA ARG A 423 -8.40 -22.00 -4.95
C ARG A 423 -9.70 -21.21 -5.05
N ALA A 424 -9.63 -19.90 -5.29
CA ALA A 424 -10.80 -19.05 -5.45
C ALA A 424 -11.67 -19.49 -6.63
N TRP A 425 -11.05 -19.83 -7.76
CA TRP A 425 -11.75 -20.35 -8.93
C TRP A 425 -12.44 -21.70 -8.68
N ARG A 426 -11.73 -22.66 -8.07
CA ARG A 426 -12.30 -23.97 -7.70
C ARG A 426 -13.48 -23.81 -6.74
N HIS A 427 -13.42 -22.82 -5.84
CA HIS A 427 -14.53 -22.51 -4.94
C HIS A 427 -15.77 -22.04 -5.74
N TRP A 428 -15.60 -21.09 -6.67
CA TRP A 428 -16.69 -20.62 -7.53
C TRP A 428 -17.30 -21.75 -8.38
N CYS A 429 -16.47 -22.62 -8.98
CA CYS A 429 -16.94 -23.74 -9.82
C CYS A 429 -17.82 -24.76 -9.07
N ARG A 430 -17.73 -24.86 -7.74
CA ARG A 430 -18.56 -25.78 -6.93
C ARG A 430 -19.98 -25.28 -6.73
N SER A 431 -20.24 -23.99 -6.92
CA SER A 431 -21.56 -23.39 -6.76
C SER A 431 -21.73 -22.18 -7.67
N PRO A 432 -21.63 -22.34 -9.01
CA PRO A 432 -21.95 -21.27 -9.93
C PRO A 432 -23.45 -20.95 -9.76
N ALA A 433 -23.79 -19.71 -9.43
CA ALA A 433 -25.18 -19.32 -9.19
C ALA A 433 -26.09 -19.75 -10.38
N PRO A 434 -27.32 -20.25 -10.13
CA PRO A 434 -28.12 -20.91 -11.15
C PRO A 434 -28.48 -19.98 -12.32
N SER A 435 -28.15 -20.44 -13.52
CA SER A 435 -28.48 -19.85 -14.81
C SER A 435 -30.00 -19.76 -15.01
N ASN A 436 -30.56 -18.57 -15.25
CA ASN A 436 -31.86 -18.47 -15.92
C ASN A 436 -32.06 -17.14 -16.66
N ARG A 437 -31.73 -17.16 -17.96
CA ARG A 437 -31.92 -16.16 -19.05
C ARG A 437 -30.81 -15.12 -19.28
N PRO A 438 -30.46 -14.86 -20.57
CA PRO A 438 -29.35 -13.99 -20.98
C PRO A 438 -29.67 -12.51 -20.81
N LEU A 439 -28.62 -11.71 -20.58
CA LEU A 439 -28.60 -10.27 -20.83
C LEU A 439 -28.83 -10.07 -22.34
N GLN A 440 -30.04 -9.71 -22.73
CA GLN A 440 -30.30 -9.17 -24.06
C GLN A 440 -30.15 -7.64 -23.98
N ASP A 441 -29.27 -7.15 -24.86
CA ASP A 441 -29.14 -5.80 -25.42
C ASP A 441 -28.83 -4.63 -24.45
N PHE A 442 -27.57 -4.18 -24.51
CA PHE A 442 -27.15 -2.81 -24.28
C PHE A 442 -26.44 -2.29 -25.53
#